data_AF-A0A0D2TZJ7-F1
#
_entry.id   AF-A0A0D2TZJ7-F1
#
_cell.length_a   1.000
_cell.length_b   1.000
_cell.length_c   1.000
_cell.angle_alpha   90.00
_cell.angle_beta   90.00
_cell.angle_gamma   90.00
#
_symmetry.space_group_name_H-M   'P 1'
#
loop_
_entity.id
_entity.type
_entity.pdbx_description
1 polymer ?
#
loop_
_entity_poly.entity_id
_entity_poly.type
_entity_poly.pdbx_seq_one_letter_code
_entity_poly.pdbx_strand_id
1 'polypeptide(L)'
;WLQSHPKYDSNPLYVAGDSYSGMIIPKCYNFSSNYCSLLLGNPFTDAKFDGNSKIIYYNQMALISDELYESAKSNCKQEYIDVEISNRMCAKDLQTISVTRLITVLAFAFLMHCTYKLVRKYLLETREDFLHLSAEYPQFGCRNYYCYLCKVWATDINVQKALHIRKGSIKQWVKCNKSMDYDDDVAVK
;
A
#
# COMPACT_ATOMS: atom_id res chain seq x y z
N TRP A 1 -0.20 3.46 -28.40
CA TRP A 1 0.42 2.13 -28.63
C TRP A 1 -0.23 1.42 -29.82
N LEU A 2 -1.55 1.16 -29.81
CA LEU A 2 -2.25 0.50 -30.94
C LEU A 2 -2.07 1.22 -32.28
N GLN A 3 -2.14 2.56 -32.31
CA GLN A 3 -1.84 3.36 -33.50
C GLN A 3 -0.46 3.08 -34.13
N SER A 4 0.53 2.69 -33.33
CA SER A 4 1.87 2.34 -33.80
C SER A 4 2.04 0.84 -34.08
N HIS A 5 1.04 0.02 -33.75
CA HIS A 5 1.06 -1.44 -33.88
C HIS A 5 -0.27 -1.98 -34.43
N PRO A 6 -0.72 -1.53 -35.62
CA PRO A 6 -2.07 -1.79 -36.15
C PRO A 6 -2.38 -3.27 -36.39
N LYS A 7 -1.34 -4.13 -36.51
CA LYS A 7 -1.50 -5.58 -36.64
C LYS A 7 -2.21 -6.26 -35.45
N TYR A 8 -2.38 -5.55 -34.33
CA TYR A 8 -3.06 -6.05 -33.13
C TYR A 8 -4.49 -5.50 -32.96
N ASP A 9 -5.00 -4.66 -33.87
CA ASP A 9 -6.32 -4.03 -33.73
C ASP A 9 -7.47 -5.04 -33.72
N SER A 10 -7.32 -6.19 -34.39
CA SER A 10 -8.33 -7.25 -34.43
C SER A 10 -8.19 -8.26 -33.28
N ASN A 11 -7.17 -8.13 -32.43
CA ASN A 11 -6.98 -9.07 -31.32
C ASN A 11 -7.89 -8.73 -30.15
N PRO A 12 -8.44 -9.73 -29.44
CA PRO A 12 -9.11 -9.49 -28.17
C PRO A 12 -8.17 -8.80 -27.18
N LEU A 13 -8.66 -7.75 -26.51
CA LEU A 13 -7.90 -7.03 -25.49
C LEU A 13 -8.25 -7.55 -24.09
N TYR A 14 -7.22 -7.96 -23.36
CA TYR A 14 -7.31 -8.31 -21.95
C TYR A 14 -6.46 -7.33 -21.15
N VAL A 15 -7.07 -6.70 -20.15
CA VAL A 15 -6.36 -5.82 -19.23
C VAL A 15 -6.39 -6.46 -17.86
N ALA A 16 -5.20 -6.71 -17.32
CA ALA A 16 -5.03 -7.30 -16.01
C ALA A 16 -4.25 -6.37 -15.09
N GLY A 17 -4.52 -6.45 -13.80
CA GLY A 17 -3.76 -5.72 -12.79
C GLY A 17 -3.89 -6.35 -11.41
N ASP A 18 -3.07 -5.86 -10.50
CA ASP A 18 -3.02 -6.32 -9.12
C ASP A 18 -2.98 -5.10 -8.18
N SER A 19 -3.44 -5.26 -6.94
CA SER A 19 -3.35 -4.24 -5.91
C SER A 19 -4.06 -2.93 -6.33
N TYR A 20 -3.36 -1.80 -6.32
CA TYR A 20 -3.92 -0.47 -6.62
C TYR A 20 -4.51 -0.35 -8.04
N SER A 21 -4.16 -1.28 -8.95
CA SER A 21 -4.78 -1.34 -10.27
C SER A 21 -6.30 -1.52 -10.23
N GLY A 22 -6.87 -1.98 -9.10
CA GLY A 22 -8.32 -2.01 -8.88
C GLY A 22 -8.99 -0.63 -8.93
N MET A 23 -8.27 0.47 -8.67
CA MET A 23 -8.79 1.84 -8.83
C MET A 23 -8.66 2.36 -10.26
N ILE A 24 -7.66 1.84 -11.00
CA ILE A 24 -7.25 2.36 -12.30
C ILE A 24 -7.99 1.64 -13.43
N ILE A 25 -7.95 0.31 -13.44
CA ILE A 25 -8.38 -0.48 -14.60
C ILE A 25 -9.90 -0.48 -14.80
N PRO A 26 -10.76 -0.54 -13.77
CA PRO A 26 -12.21 -0.46 -13.98
C PRO A 26 -12.64 0.80 -14.74
N LYS A 27 -11.88 1.89 -14.68
CA LYS A 27 -12.16 3.11 -15.46
C LYS A 27 -11.91 2.93 -16.96
N CYS A 28 -11.06 1.99 -17.37
CA CYS A 28 -10.85 1.66 -18.79
C CYS A 28 -12.12 1.13 -19.47
N TYR A 29 -13.07 0.58 -18.71
CA TYR A 29 -14.35 0.11 -19.24
C TYR A 29 -15.18 1.26 -19.84
N ASN A 30 -15.15 2.47 -19.23
CA ASN A 30 -15.87 3.64 -19.75
C ASN A 30 -15.29 4.20 -21.06
N PHE A 31 -14.07 3.82 -21.45
CA PHE A 31 -13.39 4.37 -22.63
C PHE A 31 -13.52 3.50 -23.88
N SER A 32 -13.85 2.22 -23.76
CA SER A 32 -13.95 1.32 -24.91
C SER A 32 -15.16 0.41 -24.76
N SER A 33 -16.21 0.76 -25.49
CA SER A 33 -17.57 0.30 -25.24
C SER A 33 -17.84 -1.18 -25.50
N ASN A 34 -16.87 -2.05 -25.81
CA ASN A 34 -17.16 -3.49 -26.02
C ASN A 34 -15.99 -4.51 -25.93
N TYR A 35 -14.74 -4.13 -25.61
CA TYR A 35 -13.59 -5.07 -25.75
C TYR A 35 -12.65 -5.19 -24.56
N CYS A 36 -12.94 -4.57 -23.42
CA CYS A 36 -12.02 -4.61 -22.27
C CYS A 36 -12.42 -5.74 -21.31
N SER A 37 -11.90 -6.95 -21.55
CA SER A 37 -12.00 -8.04 -20.57
C SER A 37 -11.02 -7.78 -19.43
N LEU A 38 -11.51 -7.80 -18.19
CA LEU A 38 -10.75 -7.40 -17.01
C LEU A 38 -10.40 -8.60 -16.10
N LEU A 39 -9.15 -8.68 -15.68
CA LEU A 39 -8.69 -9.57 -14.62
C LEU A 39 -8.02 -8.76 -13.50
N LEU A 40 -8.59 -8.79 -12.30
CA LEU A 40 -8.01 -8.13 -11.13
C LEU A 40 -7.56 -9.15 -10.08
N GLY A 41 -6.27 -9.18 -9.81
CA GLY A 41 -5.70 -9.84 -8.62
C GLY A 41 -5.77 -8.91 -7.43
N ASN A 42 -6.23 -9.41 -6.28
CA ASN A 42 -6.28 -8.72 -4.98
C ASN A 42 -6.48 -7.19 -5.07
N PRO A 43 -7.53 -6.71 -5.78
CA PRO A 43 -7.65 -5.30 -6.10
C PRO A 43 -7.96 -4.48 -4.85
N PHE A 44 -7.37 -3.29 -4.77
CA PHE A 44 -7.90 -2.24 -3.93
C PHE A 44 -9.08 -1.59 -4.67
N THR A 45 -10.23 -1.52 -4.02
CA THR A 45 -11.51 -1.13 -4.62
C THR A 45 -12.17 0.02 -3.88
N ASP A 46 -12.20 -0.02 -2.55
CA ASP A 46 -12.79 1.02 -1.72
C ASP A 46 -12.09 1.06 -0.36
N ALA A 47 -11.61 2.24 0.03
CA ALA A 47 -10.80 2.42 1.23
C ALA A 47 -11.52 1.96 2.51
N LYS A 48 -12.82 2.23 2.60
CA LYS A 48 -13.62 1.96 3.80
C LYS A 48 -14.03 0.50 3.86
N PHE A 49 -14.49 -0.07 2.75
CA PHE A 49 -14.89 -1.46 2.65
C PHE A 49 -13.68 -2.41 2.79
N ASP A 50 -12.62 -2.17 2.02
CA ASP A 50 -11.37 -2.95 2.10
C ASP A 50 -10.68 -2.75 3.45
N GLY A 51 -10.83 -1.56 4.04
CA GLY A 51 -10.33 -1.25 5.37
C GLY A 51 -11.04 -2.03 6.46
N ASN A 52 -12.38 -1.98 6.48
CA ASN A 52 -13.20 -2.62 7.51
C ASN A 52 -13.15 -4.16 7.44
N SER A 53 -13.11 -4.72 6.23
CA SER A 53 -13.04 -6.17 6.02
C SER A 53 -11.76 -6.81 6.57
N LYS A 54 -10.66 -6.04 6.71
CA LYS A 54 -9.39 -6.55 7.27
C LYS A 54 -9.54 -7.11 8.67
N ILE A 55 -10.33 -6.47 9.53
CA ILE A 55 -10.48 -6.92 10.93
C ILE A 55 -11.17 -8.29 10.98
N ILE A 56 -12.18 -8.48 10.13
CA ILE A 56 -12.87 -9.76 9.96
C ILE A 56 -11.90 -10.82 9.43
N TYR A 57 -11.13 -10.49 8.38
CA TYR A 57 -10.11 -11.36 7.81
C TYR A 57 -9.07 -11.80 8.86
N TYR A 58 -8.60 -10.87 9.71
CA TYR A 58 -7.62 -11.20 10.75
C TYR A 58 -8.17 -12.20 11.77
N ASN A 59 -9.44 -12.09 12.16
CA ASN A 59 -10.05 -13.06 13.05
C ASN A 59 -10.22 -14.42 12.38
N GLN A 60 -10.76 -14.47 11.15
CA GLN A 60 -10.99 -15.71 10.41
C GLN A 60 -9.69 -16.48 10.09
N MET A 61 -8.57 -15.76 9.99
CA MET A 61 -7.24 -16.34 9.77
C MET A 61 -6.47 -16.57 11.08
N ALA A 62 -7.13 -16.46 12.23
CA ALA A 62 -6.53 -16.61 13.57
C ALA A 62 -5.30 -15.72 13.81
N LEU A 63 -5.25 -14.54 13.19
CA LEU A 63 -4.20 -13.54 13.40
C LEU A 63 -4.47 -12.68 14.65
N ILE A 64 -5.72 -12.64 15.12
CA ILE A 64 -6.17 -12.02 16.37
C ILE A 64 -7.10 -12.99 17.12
N SER A 65 -7.18 -12.87 18.44
CA SER A 65 -8.06 -13.74 19.24
C SER A 65 -9.54 -13.37 19.06
N ASP A 66 -10.42 -14.34 19.32
CA ASP A 66 -11.87 -14.13 19.28
C ASP A 66 -12.31 -13.08 20.32
N GLU A 67 -11.68 -13.02 21.50
CA GLU A 67 -12.02 -12.00 22.50
C GLU A 67 -11.66 -10.59 22.01
N LEU A 68 -10.51 -10.43 21.36
CA LEU A 68 -10.09 -9.14 20.80
C LEU A 68 -10.98 -8.72 19.64
N TYR A 69 -11.37 -9.67 18.78
CA TYR A 69 -12.30 -9.42 17.68
C TYR A 69 -13.68 -8.97 18.17
N GLU A 70 -14.30 -9.70 19.10
CA GLU A 70 -15.62 -9.36 19.62
C GLU A 70 -15.60 -8.05 20.43
N SER A 71 -14.53 -7.77 21.17
CA SER A 71 -14.32 -6.47 21.83
C SER A 71 -14.28 -5.34 20.80
N ALA A 72 -13.45 -5.46 19.76
CA ALA A 72 -13.33 -4.44 18.72
C ALA A 72 -14.64 -4.24 17.97
N LYS A 73 -15.31 -5.33 17.60
CA LYS A 73 -16.61 -5.31 16.91
C LYS A 73 -17.67 -4.55 17.70
N SER A 74 -17.76 -4.80 19.01
CA SER A 74 -18.68 -4.09 19.91
C SER A 74 -18.28 -2.62 20.11
N ASN A 75 -17.03 -2.37 20.52
CA ASN A 75 -16.56 -1.03 20.87
C ASN A 75 -16.49 -0.09 19.67
N CYS A 76 -16.15 -0.61 18.49
CA CYS A 76 -16.04 0.17 17.25
C CYS A 76 -17.33 0.14 16.41
N LYS A 77 -18.39 -0.56 16.83
CA LYS A 77 -19.66 -0.67 16.08
C LYS A 77 -19.47 -1.14 14.63
N GLN A 78 -18.51 -2.05 14.42
CA GLN A 78 -18.12 -2.56 13.09
C GLN A 78 -17.58 -1.49 12.12
N GLU A 79 -17.18 -0.31 12.62
CA GLU A 79 -16.47 0.73 11.86
C GLU A 79 -15.07 0.90 12.43
N TYR A 80 -14.05 0.61 11.62
CA TYR A 80 -12.64 0.52 12.02
C TYR A 80 -11.75 1.52 11.27
N ILE A 81 -12.30 2.26 10.29
CA ILE A 81 -11.58 3.26 9.50
C ILE A 81 -11.95 4.66 9.98
N ASP A 82 -13.24 5.00 9.92
CA ASP A 82 -13.74 6.33 10.28
C ASP A 82 -14.21 6.35 11.74
N VAL A 83 -13.29 6.10 12.67
CA VAL A 83 -13.63 5.93 14.09
C VAL A 83 -13.76 7.26 14.83
N GLU A 84 -14.70 7.32 15.76
CA GLU A 84 -14.82 8.46 16.68
C GLU A 84 -13.57 8.56 17.57
N ILE A 85 -12.80 9.65 17.45
CA ILE A 85 -11.54 9.87 18.20
C ILE A 85 -11.76 9.81 19.72
N SER A 86 -12.95 10.19 20.19
CA SER A 86 -13.33 10.15 21.62
C SER A 86 -13.54 8.73 22.15
N ASN A 87 -13.75 7.74 21.28
CA ASN A 87 -13.98 6.36 21.65
C ASN A 87 -12.67 5.65 22.02
N ARG A 88 -12.26 5.85 23.28
CA ARG A 88 -11.03 5.29 23.83
C ARG A 88 -10.99 3.75 23.81
N MET A 89 -12.14 3.10 23.94
CA MET A 89 -12.21 1.64 23.92
C MET A 89 -11.91 1.10 22.52
N CYS A 90 -12.57 1.65 21.50
CA CYS A 90 -12.28 1.30 20.12
C CYS A 90 -10.81 1.59 19.74
N ALA A 91 -10.29 2.77 20.12
CA ALA A 91 -8.90 3.12 19.84
C ALA A 91 -7.91 2.11 20.46
N LYS A 92 -8.18 1.66 21.70
CA LYS A 92 -7.35 0.67 22.38
C LYS A 92 -7.42 -0.70 21.69
N ASP A 93 -8.59 -1.13 21.25
CA ASP A 93 -8.76 -2.41 20.55
C ASP A 93 -8.04 -2.39 19.20
N LEU A 94 -8.22 -1.32 18.41
CA LEU A 94 -7.54 -1.13 17.13
C LEU A 94 -6.03 -1.04 17.27
N GLN A 95 -5.53 -0.37 18.32
CA GLN A 95 -4.11 -0.34 18.63
C GLN A 95 -3.58 -1.76 18.89
N THR A 96 -4.32 -2.55 19.68
CA THR A 96 -3.95 -3.92 20.03
C THR A 96 -3.93 -4.82 18.79
N ILE A 97 -4.93 -4.69 17.91
CA ILE A 97 -5.00 -5.41 16.64
C ILE A 97 -3.82 -5.04 15.73
N SER A 98 -3.47 -3.75 15.62
CA SER A 98 -2.35 -3.29 14.79
C SER A 98 -1.02 -3.91 15.21
N VAL A 99 -0.74 -3.97 16.52
CA VAL A 99 0.47 -4.60 17.07
C VAL A 99 0.48 -6.10 16.81
N THR A 100 -0.63 -6.78 17.04
CA THR A 100 -0.74 -8.23 16.84
C THR A 100 -0.48 -8.59 15.38
N ARG A 101 -1.08 -7.85 14.43
CA ARG A 101 -0.85 -8.02 12.98
C ARG A 101 0.63 -7.94 12.61
N LEU A 102 1.34 -6.94 13.12
CA LEU A 102 2.77 -6.78 12.86
C LEU A 102 3.57 -8.02 13.27
N ILE A 103 3.25 -8.62 14.41
CA ILE A 103 3.93 -9.83 14.91
C ILE A 103 3.63 -11.03 14.01
N THR A 104 2.37 -11.26 13.64
CA THR A 104 1.97 -12.45 12.88
C THR A 104 2.43 -12.39 11.42
N VAL A 105 2.38 -11.22 10.77
CA VAL A 105 2.87 -11.04 9.38
C VAL A 105 4.38 -11.20 9.30
N LEU A 106 5.13 -10.72 10.30
CA LEU A 106 6.58 -10.92 10.38
C LEU A 106 6.94 -12.40 10.60
N ALA A 107 6.10 -13.17 11.28
CA ALA A 107 6.30 -14.60 11.50
C ALA A 107 5.96 -15.46 10.27
N PHE A 108 4.92 -15.11 9.51
CA PHE A 108 4.50 -15.87 8.32
C PHE A 108 5.36 -15.59 7.07
N ALA A 109 5.97 -14.40 6.98
CA ALA A 109 6.90 -14.09 5.91
C ALA A 109 8.31 -14.62 6.24
N PHE A 110 8.56 -15.90 6.00
CA PHE A 110 9.89 -16.53 5.91
C PHE A 110 10.73 -15.95 4.75
N LEU A 111 10.94 -14.64 4.75
CA LEU A 111 11.92 -13.93 3.94
C LEU A 111 12.68 -13.05 4.91
N MET A 112 13.88 -13.50 5.28
CA MET A 112 14.89 -12.84 6.11
C MET A 112 14.75 -11.31 6.11
N HIS A 113 13.96 -10.80 7.06
CA HIS A 113 13.86 -9.38 7.35
C HIS A 113 15.04 -9.06 8.26
N CYS A 114 16.17 -8.73 7.64
CA CYS A 114 17.36 -8.37 8.38
C CYS A 114 17.06 -7.19 9.30
N THR A 115 17.10 -7.49 10.60
CA THR A 115 17.02 -6.60 11.77
C THR A 115 16.27 -5.29 11.55
N TYR A 116 14.95 -5.32 11.75
CA TYR A 116 14.28 -4.13 12.27
C TYR A 116 14.62 -4.03 13.76
N LYS A 117 15.38 -3.00 14.17
CA LYS A 117 15.24 -2.49 15.54
C LYS A 117 13.82 -1.97 15.63
N LEU A 118 12.94 -2.74 16.28
CA LEU A 118 11.57 -2.35 16.56
C LEU A 118 11.63 -1.12 17.49
N VAL A 119 11.65 0.08 16.92
CA VAL A 119 11.54 1.31 17.71
C VAL A 119 10.15 1.33 18.31
N ARG A 120 10.11 1.08 19.62
CA ARG A 120 8.92 1.00 20.45
C ARG A 120 8.30 2.39 20.63
N LYS A 121 7.26 2.68 19.86
CA LYS A 121 6.19 3.69 20.04
C LYS A 121 5.15 3.30 18.98
N TYR A 122 3.84 3.27 19.21
CA TYR A 122 2.92 4.41 19.09
C TYR A 122 1.50 4.00 19.55
N LEU A 123 0.74 4.99 20.03
CA LEU A 123 -0.63 4.87 20.51
C LEU A 123 -1.66 5.40 19.49
N LEU A 124 -1.23 6.09 18.44
CA LEU A 124 -2.01 6.57 17.32
C LEU A 124 -1.00 6.67 16.17
N GLU A 125 -1.24 6.02 15.03
CA GLU A 125 -0.37 6.19 13.85
C GLU A 125 -0.51 7.63 13.36
N THR A 126 0.39 8.49 13.80
CA THR A 126 0.60 9.79 13.16
C THR A 126 1.38 9.60 11.87
N ARG A 127 0.93 10.34 10.85
CA ARG A 127 1.29 10.31 9.42
C ARG A 127 2.78 10.48 9.08
N GLU A 128 3.68 10.65 10.06
CA GLU A 128 5.08 11.06 9.89
C GLU A 128 6.13 9.96 10.17
N ASP A 129 5.74 8.82 10.74
CA ASP A 129 6.68 7.93 11.43
C ASP A 129 7.50 6.96 10.53
N PHE A 130 7.37 7.04 9.20
CA PHE A 130 8.17 6.25 8.25
C PHE A 130 9.45 6.96 7.74
N LEU A 131 9.67 8.23 8.13
CA LEU A 131 10.75 9.06 7.58
C LEU A 131 12.13 8.84 8.23
N HIS A 132 12.23 8.05 9.29
CA HIS A 132 13.50 7.79 9.98
C HIS A 132 13.97 6.34 9.83
N LEU A 133 14.28 5.93 8.59
CA LEU A 133 15.25 4.86 8.37
C LEU A 133 16.63 5.41 8.74
N SER A 134 17.18 4.94 9.86
CA SER A 134 18.54 5.28 10.29
C SER A 134 19.54 5.03 9.16
N ALA A 135 20.57 5.87 9.11
CA ALA A 135 21.63 5.90 8.11
C ALA A 135 22.59 4.68 8.18
N GLU A 136 22.07 3.46 8.34
CA GLU A 136 22.83 2.22 8.15
C GLU A 136 22.42 1.60 6.81
N TYR A 137 23.41 1.26 5.98
CA TYR A 137 23.20 0.58 4.72
C TYR A 137 22.44 -0.72 4.98
N PRO A 138 21.31 -0.99 4.28
CA PRO A 138 20.58 -2.23 4.50
C PRO A 138 21.48 -3.40 4.10
N GLN A 139 21.41 -4.48 4.87
CA GLN A 139 22.20 -5.68 4.62
C GLN A 139 21.83 -6.30 3.25
N PHE A 140 22.85 -6.72 2.50
CA PHE A 140 22.69 -7.37 1.21
C PHE A 140 21.93 -8.71 1.36
N GLY A 141 20.99 -8.98 0.45
CA GLY A 141 20.13 -10.18 0.51
C GLY A 141 18.83 -10.02 1.32
N CYS A 142 18.63 -8.88 1.96
CA CYS A 142 17.43 -8.60 2.74
C CYS A 142 16.34 -7.95 1.89
N ARG A 143 15.06 -8.17 2.21
CA ARG A 143 13.93 -7.64 1.41
C ARG A 143 14.00 -6.13 1.18
N ASN A 144 14.53 -5.34 2.12
CA ASN A 144 14.64 -3.89 1.99
C ASN A 144 15.82 -3.40 1.14
N TYR A 145 16.76 -4.29 0.78
CA TYR A 145 17.92 -3.93 -0.02
C TYR A 145 17.52 -3.38 -1.39
N TYR A 146 16.47 -3.95 -2.00
CA TYR A 146 15.96 -3.47 -3.29
C TYR A 146 15.48 -2.00 -3.20
N CYS A 147 14.83 -1.60 -2.09
CA CYS A 147 14.39 -0.22 -1.89
C CYS A 147 15.58 0.75 -1.87
N TYR A 148 16.69 0.34 -1.27
CA TYR A 148 17.94 1.10 -1.29
C TYR A 148 18.54 1.19 -2.69
N LEU A 149 18.60 0.08 -3.43
CA LEU A 149 19.08 0.08 -4.81
C LEU A 149 18.24 1.01 -5.72
N CYS A 150 16.90 0.97 -5.60
CA CYS A 150 16.02 1.90 -6.32
C CYS A 150 16.33 3.35 -5.98
N LYS A 151 16.59 3.67 -4.70
CA LYS A 151 16.95 5.02 -4.27
C LYS A 151 18.28 5.47 -4.88
N VAL A 152 19.30 4.62 -4.88
CA VAL A 152 20.60 4.91 -5.51
C VAL A 152 20.41 5.15 -7.00
N TRP A 153 19.75 4.21 -7.70
CA TRP A 153 19.51 4.30 -9.14
C TRP A 153 18.72 5.55 -9.54
N ALA A 154 17.61 5.85 -8.87
CA ALA A 154 16.76 7.00 -9.21
C ALA A 154 17.38 8.36 -8.81
N THR A 155 18.36 8.36 -7.90
CA THR A 155 19.09 9.57 -7.51
C THR A 155 20.26 9.86 -8.46
N ASP A 156 20.72 8.88 -9.25
CA ASP A 156 21.81 9.08 -10.20
C ASP A 156 21.46 10.12 -11.28
N ILE A 157 22.35 11.09 -11.49
CA ILE A 157 22.12 12.21 -12.41
C ILE A 157 21.99 11.78 -13.87
N ASN A 158 22.67 10.71 -14.28
CA ASN A 158 22.58 10.17 -15.63
C ASN A 158 21.24 9.46 -15.84
N VAL A 159 20.77 8.73 -14.83
CA VAL A 159 19.42 8.15 -14.83
C VAL A 159 18.37 9.25 -14.90
N GLN A 160 18.47 10.28 -14.06
CA GLN A 160 17.56 11.44 -14.11
C GLN A 160 17.57 12.12 -15.48
N LYS A 161 18.75 12.29 -16.09
CA LYS A 161 18.89 12.86 -17.43
C LYS A 161 18.24 11.99 -18.50
N ALA A 162 18.41 10.66 -18.42
CA ALA A 162 17.78 9.70 -19.35
C ALA A 162 16.25 9.66 -19.21
N LEU A 163 15.74 9.88 -18.00
CA LEU A 163 14.31 10.01 -17.71
C LEU A 163 13.76 11.43 -17.97
N HIS A 164 14.58 12.33 -18.52
CA HIS A 164 14.22 13.72 -18.80
C HIS A 164 13.75 14.53 -17.57
N ILE A 165 14.25 14.18 -16.38
CA ILE A 165 13.98 14.92 -15.14
C ILE A 165 14.72 16.27 -15.20
N ARG A 166 14.01 17.35 -14.84
CA ARG A 166 14.58 18.71 -14.81
C ARG A 166 15.77 18.77 -13.84
N LYS A 167 16.94 19.17 -14.32
CA LYS A 167 18.16 19.27 -13.49
C LYS A 167 17.91 20.13 -12.24
N GLY A 168 18.21 19.57 -11.07
CA GLY A 168 18.07 20.25 -9.78
C GLY A 168 16.68 20.15 -9.13
N SER A 169 15.68 19.53 -9.78
CA SER A 169 14.35 19.35 -9.18
C SER A 169 14.33 18.25 -8.10
N ILE A 170 15.11 17.17 -8.28
CA ILE A 170 15.18 16.05 -7.35
C ILE A 170 16.63 15.85 -6.91
N LYS A 171 16.93 16.23 -5.67
CA LYS A 171 18.27 16.02 -5.07
C LYS A 171 18.49 14.58 -4.63
N GLN A 172 17.47 13.98 -4.01
CA GLN A 172 17.49 12.59 -3.58
C GLN A 172 16.09 12.02 -3.79
N TRP A 173 16.02 10.85 -4.41
CA TRP A 173 14.73 10.21 -4.65
C TRP A 173 14.16 9.59 -3.37
N VAL A 174 12.85 9.68 -3.22
CA VAL A 174 12.07 9.09 -2.12
C VAL A 174 10.94 8.28 -2.74
N LYS A 175 10.83 7.00 -2.37
CA LYS A 175 9.88 6.06 -2.97
C LYS A 175 8.41 6.43 -2.76
N CYS A 176 8.08 6.87 -1.54
CA CYS A 176 6.73 7.23 -1.14
C CYS A 176 6.80 8.59 -0.45
N ASN A 177 6.82 9.66 -1.23
CA ASN A 177 6.79 11.01 -0.67
C ASN A 177 5.37 11.34 -0.21
N LYS A 178 5.06 11.04 1.06
CA LYS A 178 3.74 11.30 1.66
C LYS A 178 3.48 12.78 1.95
N SER A 179 4.48 13.65 1.79
CA SER A 179 4.30 15.11 1.85
C SER A 179 3.80 15.70 0.53
N MET A 180 3.73 14.89 -0.54
CA MET A 180 3.08 15.32 -1.76
C MET A 180 1.58 15.31 -1.56
N ASP A 181 0.96 16.46 -1.81
CA ASP A 181 -0.48 16.59 -1.87
C ASP A 181 -0.93 16.11 -3.26
N TYR A 182 -1.49 14.90 -3.32
CA TYR A 182 -2.15 14.38 -4.50
C TYR A 182 -3.44 13.71 -4.06
N ASP A 183 -4.50 13.94 -4.83
CA ASP A 183 -5.74 13.19 -4.62
C ASP A 183 -5.44 11.72 -4.95
N ASP A 184 -5.60 10.84 -3.95
CA ASP A 184 -5.54 9.38 -4.15
C ASP A 184 -6.64 8.92 -5.14
N ASP A 185 -7.67 9.75 -5.30
CA ASP A 185 -8.70 9.60 -6.31
C ASP A 185 -8.17 9.96 -7.70
N VAL A 186 -8.27 8.99 -8.61
CA VAL A 186 -8.15 9.27 -10.04
C VAL A 186 -9.35 10.16 -10.42
N ALA A 187 -9.17 11.48 -10.44
CA ALA A 187 -10.26 12.45 -10.66
C ALA A 187 -11.14 12.05 -11.85
N VAL A 188 -12.46 12.04 -11.62
CA VAL A 188 -13.48 11.92 -12.67
C VAL A 188 -13.72 13.34 -13.20
N LYS A 189 -13.44 13.56 -14.49
CA LYS A 189 -14.14 14.58 -15.28
C LYS A 189 -15.11 13.88 -16.20
#